data_AF-A0A397T186-F1
#
_entry.id   AF-A0A397T186-F1
#
_cell.length_a   1.000
_cell.length_b   1.000
_cell.length_c   1.000
_cell.angle_alpha   90.00
_cell.angle_beta   90.00
_cell.angle_gamma   90.00
#
_symmetry.space_group_name_H-M   'P 1'
#
loop_
_entity.id
_entity.type
_entity.pdbx_description
1 polymer ?
#
loop_
_entity_poly.entity_id
_entity_poly.type
_entity_poly.pdbx_seq_one_letter_code
_entity_poly.pdbx_strand_id
1 'polypeptide(L)'
;MLKEERPKLKYPNYWDKDPNNWGGVNEWDIYWIENQPRSALITKQNSHTALAEELKRLNQIYTGIHPACEIISGLQNELKGIAKSDENKKIWDTRDRIASLKVESELIDLESHINEKKGRQAGLRIARRGFQVYADAEFDSVEREQKRIRANENDEVIVENASPVTTHPYFHVHIPPPRVVTLSSPNNITPTCVHTS
;
A
#
# COMPACT_ATOMS: atom_id res chain seq x y z
N MET A 1 22.46 -56.71 -3.11
CA MET A 1 21.92 -56.27 -1.80
C MET A 1 21.35 -54.88 -1.97
N LEU A 2 20.02 -54.74 -1.97
CA LEU A 2 19.37 -53.43 -1.97
C LEU A 2 19.62 -52.80 -0.61
N LYS A 3 20.29 -51.65 -0.57
CA LYS A 3 20.35 -50.83 0.65
C LYS A 3 18.90 -50.42 0.93
N GLU A 4 18.31 -50.93 2.02
CA GLU A 4 17.05 -50.37 2.51
C GLU A 4 17.31 -48.90 2.83
N GLU A 5 16.86 -48.02 1.94
CA GLU A 5 16.84 -46.58 2.21
C GLU A 5 15.91 -46.38 3.39
N ARG A 6 16.47 -45.88 4.50
CA ARG A 6 15.67 -45.56 5.68
C ARG A 6 14.57 -44.56 5.29
N PRO A 7 13.35 -44.69 5.84
CA PRO A 7 12.27 -43.76 5.56
C PRO A 7 12.72 -42.32 5.80
N LYS A 8 12.64 -41.46 4.77
CA LYS A 8 13.05 -40.07 4.88
C LYS A 8 11.87 -39.19 5.27
N LEU A 9 11.99 -38.48 6.39
CA LEU A 9 11.01 -37.50 6.85
C LEU A 9 11.02 -36.27 5.93
N LYS A 10 9.84 -35.70 5.68
CA LYS A 10 9.69 -34.45 4.90
C LYS A 10 10.02 -33.22 5.74
N TYR A 11 9.77 -33.29 7.06
CA TYR A 11 9.99 -32.18 7.99
C TYR A 11 10.99 -32.57 9.08
N PRO A 12 12.23 -32.95 8.71
CA PRO A 12 13.21 -33.45 9.67
C PRO A 12 13.47 -32.46 10.82
N ASN A 13 13.48 -31.15 10.53
CA ASN A 13 13.73 -30.11 11.52
C ASN A 13 12.67 -30.04 12.63
N TYR A 14 11.41 -30.44 12.35
CA TYR A 14 10.38 -30.49 13.39
C TYR A 14 10.62 -31.65 14.36
N TRP A 15 11.08 -32.77 13.84
CA TRP A 15 11.28 -34.01 14.57
C TRP A 15 12.66 -34.11 15.22
N ASP A 16 13.60 -33.22 14.88
CA ASP A 16 14.95 -33.12 15.44
C ASP A 16 14.96 -32.50 16.86
N LYS A 17 14.11 -33.06 17.71
CA LYS A 17 13.98 -32.74 19.12
C LYS A 17 13.55 -34.00 19.87
N ASP A 18 13.75 -34.01 21.18
CA ASP A 18 13.33 -35.15 22.02
C ASP A 18 11.85 -35.50 21.75
N PRO A 19 11.50 -36.78 21.58
CA PRO A 19 10.12 -37.18 21.32
C PRO A 19 9.11 -36.66 22.34
N ASN A 20 9.50 -36.53 23.61
CA ASN A 20 8.64 -35.96 24.66
C ASN A 20 8.31 -34.47 24.44
N ASN A 21 9.09 -33.80 23.58
CA ASN A 21 8.92 -32.40 23.21
C ASN A 21 8.29 -32.23 21.81
N TRP A 22 7.77 -33.30 21.18
CA TRP A 22 7.09 -33.22 19.89
C TRP A 22 5.80 -32.41 19.91
N GLY A 23 5.20 -32.19 21.08
CA GLY A 23 3.92 -31.49 21.21
C GLY A 23 2.75 -32.34 20.73
N GLY A 24 1.59 -31.71 20.56
CA GLY A 24 0.38 -32.29 20.00
C GLY A 24 0.16 -31.94 18.53
N VAL A 25 -1.05 -32.16 18.05
CA VAL A 25 -1.45 -31.82 16.67
C VAL A 25 -1.52 -30.30 16.49
N ASN A 26 -1.83 -29.55 17.55
CA ASN A 26 -1.84 -28.08 17.51
C ASN A 26 -0.44 -27.51 17.24
N GLU A 27 0.58 -27.97 17.95
CA GLU A 27 1.97 -27.54 17.74
C GLU A 27 2.47 -27.87 16.33
N TRP A 28 2.07 -29.03 15.82
CA TRP A 28 2.31 -29.36 14.42
C TRP A 28 1.62 -28.37 13.48
N ASP A 29 0.35 -28.03 13.72
CA ASP A 29 -0.41 -27.11 12.87
C ASP A 29 0.24 -25.71 12.86
N ILE A 30 0.71 -25.18 13.99
CA ILE A 30 1.39 -23.86 14.00
C ILE A 30 2.71 -23.94 13.25
N TYR A 31 3.52 -24.98 13.50
CA TYR A 31 4.77 -25.19 12.76
C TYR A 31 4.50 -25.29 11.26
N TRP A 32 3.49 -26.06 10.87
CA TRP A 32 3.11 -26.23 9.48
C TRP A 32 2.78 -24.90 8.82
N ILE A 33 1.91 -24.11 9.44
CA ILE A 33 1.48 -22.79 8.96
C ILE A 33 2.68 -21.86 8.77
N GLU A 34 3.58 -21.79 9.75
CA GLU A 34 4.74 -20.89 9.73
C GLU A 34 5.79 -21.28 8.68
N ASN A 35 5.90 -22.57 8.37
CA ASN A 35 6.93 -23.11 7.47
C ASN A 35 6.43 -23.34 6.04
N GLN A 36 5.20 -22.94 5.71
CA GLN A 36 4.72 -22.99 4.33
C GLN A 36 5.28 -21.84 3.49
N PRO A 37 5.63 -22.08 2.21
CA PRO A 37 5.97 -21.00 1.30
C PRO A 37 4.73 -20.11 1.06
N ARG A 38 4.95 -18.81 0.81
CA ARG A 38 3.88 -17.81 0.64
C ARG A 38 2.86 -18.16 -0.45
N SER A 39 3.26 -18.95 -1.45
CA SER A 39 2.42 -19.37 -2.57
C SER A 39 1.67 -20.69 -2.33
N ALA A 40 1.95 -21.41 -1.24
CA ALA A 40 1.30 -22.68 -0.97
C ALA A 40 -0.15 -22.47 -0.51
N LEU A 41 -1.00 -23.40 -0.93
CA LEU A 41 -2.34 -23.54 -0.39
C LEU A 41 -2.24 -24.13 1.03
N ILE A 42 -2.31 -23.26 2.04
CA ILE A 42 -2.32 -23.65 3.44
C ILE A 42 -3.75 -23.98 3.85
N THR A 43 -4.01 -25.27 4.10
CA THR A 43 -5.30 -25.75 4.60
C THR A 43 -5.07 -26.71 5.75
N LYS A 44 -6.07 -26.79 6.63
CA LYS A 44 -6.12 -27.78 7.71
C LYS A 44 -5.91 -29.19 7.21
N GLN A 45 -6.61 -29.53 6.13
CA GLN A 45 -6.51 -30.85 5.52
C GLN A 45 -5.08 -31.18 5.08
N ASN A 46 -4.38 -30.23 4.45
CA ASN A 46 -3.00 -30.46 3.99
C ASN A 46 -2.04 -30.67 5.16
N SER A 47 -2.18 -29.88 6.23
CA SER A 47 -1.40 -30.05 7.46
C SER A 47 -1.60 -31.45 8.06
N HIS A 48 -2.86 -31.87 8.21
CA HIS A 48 -3.23 -33.14 8.85
C HIS A 48 -2.83 -34.35 8.01
N THR A 49 -2.99 -34.27 6.69
CA THR A 49 -2.51 -35.29 5.76
C THR A 49 -0.99 -35.44 5.87
N ALA A 50 -0.25 -34.34 5.95
CA ALA A 50 1.20 -34.40 6.07
C ALA A 50 1.67 -34.94 7.43
N LEU A 51 1.00 -34.57 8.53
CA LEU A 51 1.26 -35.18 9.84
C LEU A 51 1.05 -36.69 9.80
N ALA A 52 -0.08 -37.15 9.23
CA ALA A 52 -0.37 -38.58 9.12
C ALA A 52 0.70 -39.34 8.33
N GLU A 53 1.23 -38.75 7.23
CA GLU A 53 2.35 -39.33 6.49
C GLU A 53 3.64 -39.38 7.31
N GLU A 54 3.98 -38.30 8.02
CA GLU A 54 5.19 -38.24 8.86
C GLU A 54 5.11 -39.26 10.00
N LEU A 55 3.97 -39.37 10.69
CA LEU A 55 3.74 -40.37 11.75
C LEU A 55 3.85 -41.80 11.21
N LYS A 56 3.41 -42.05 9.98
CA LYS A 56 3.59 -43.36 9.31
C LYS A 56 5.07 -43.67 9.08
N ARG A 57 5.88 -42.67 8.66
CA ARG A 57 7.33 -42.82 8.48
C ARG A 57 8.04 -42.98 9.83
N LEU A 58 7.66 -42.22 10.85
CA LEU A 58 8.21 -42.33 12.20
C LEU A 58 7.98 -43.72 12.79
N ASN A 59 6.81 -44.34 12.56
CA ASN A 59 6.55 -45.73 12.96
C ASN A 59 7.44 -46.76 12.25
N GLN A 60 8.02 -46.43 11.09
CA GLN A 60 8.99 -47.29 10.41
C GLN A 60 10.42 -47.06 10.93
N ILE A 61 10.71 -45.86 11.43
CA ILE A 61 12.01 -45.49 12.00
C ILE A 61 12.14 -46.01 13.43
N TYR A 62 11.12 -45.77 14.26
CA TYR A 62 11.06 -46.22 15.64
C TYR A 62 10.29 -47.54 15.70
N THR A 63 10.98 -48.60 16.09
CA THR A 63 10.43 -49.95 16.21
C THR A 63 10.69 -50.54 17.59
N GLY A 64 9.88 -51.51 18.00
CA GLY A 64 10.01 -52.17 19.31
C GLY A 64 9.51 -51.31 20.48
N ILE A 65 10.22 -51.36 21.61
CA ILE A 65 9.84 -50.69 22.87
C ILE A 65 10.47 -49.29 22.95
N HIS A 66 10.48 -48.55 21.84
CA HIS A 66 11.03 -47.21 21.84
C HIS A 66 10.00 -46.21 22.43
N PRO A 67 10.38 -45.31 23.36
CA PRO A 67 9.44 -44.37 23.98
C PRO A 67 8.64 -43.52 22.97
N ALA A 68 9.28 -43.16 21.84
CA ALA A 68 8.62 -42.45 20.76
C ALA A 68 7.39 -43.17 20.17
N CYS A 69 7.32 -44.51 20.22
CA CYS A 69 6.18 -45.28 19.68
C CYS A 69 4.88 -44.96 20.42
N GLU A 70 4.93 -44.72 21.74
CA GLU A 70 3.77 -44.32 22.53
C GLU A 70 3.30 -42.92 22.13
N ILE A 71 4.24 -42.00 21.93
CA ILE A 71 3.98 -40.61 21.53
C ILE A 71 3.37 -40.56 20.13
N ILE A 72 3.93 -41.33 19.17
CA ILE A 72 3.39 -41.43 17.80
C ILE A 72 1.94 -41.94 17.84
N SER A 73 1.67 -42.96 18.66
CA SER A 73 0.33 -43.51 18.82
C SER A 73 -0.64 -42.49 19.45
N GLY A 74 -0.16 -41.73 20.43
CA GLY A 74 -0.89 -40.61 21.02
C GLY A 74 -1.29 -39.56 19.98
N LEU A 75 -0.33 -39.09 19.18
CA LEU A 75 -0.56 -38.14 18.09
C LEU A 75 -1.51 -38.66 17.03
N GLN A 76 -1.42 -39.94 16.66
CA GLN A 76 -2.36 -40.54 15.71
C GLN A 76 -3.80 -40.56 16.24
N ASN A 77 -3.98 -40.76 17.55
CA ASN A 77 -5.29 -40.72 18.18
C ASN A 77 -5.82 -39.29 18.31
N GLU A 78 -4.95 -38.36 18.70
CA GLU A 78 -5.28 -36.93 18.74
C GLU A 78 -5.71 -36.44 17.35
N LEU A 79 -4.98 -36.80 16.29
CA LEU A 79 -5.29 -36.42 14.91
C LEU A 79 -6.66 -36.95 14.44
N LYS A 80 -7.09 -38.14 14.91
CA LYS A 80 -8.45 -38.64 14.64
C LYS A 80 -9.53 -37.84 15.36
N GLY A 81 -9.21 -37.32 16.54
CA GLY A 81 -10.15 -36.55 17.39
C GLY A 81 -10.12 -35.04 17.17
N ILE A 82 -9.11 -34.50 16.49
CA ILE A 82 -8.80 -33.06 16.43
C ILE A 82 -9.91 -32.23 15.78
N ALA A 83 -10.78 -32.84 14.96
CA ALA A 83 -11.93 -32.18 14.38
C ALA A 83 -12.88 -31.58 15.43
N LYS A 84 -12.89 -32.13 16.67
CA LYS A 84 -13.72 -31.68 17.79
C LYS A 84 -13.00 -30.70 18.73
N SER A 85 -11.73 -30.37 18.46
CA SER A 85 -10.94 -29.49 19.32
C SER A 85 -11.27 -28.01 19.04
N ASP A 86 -11.79 -27.33 20.07
CA ASP A 86 -12.06 -25.88 20.02
C ASP A 86 -10.78 -25.06 19.87
N GLU A 87 -9.68 -25.52 20.47
CA GLU A 87 -8.38 -24.86 20.34
C GLU A 87 -7.85 -24.98 18.90
N ASN A 88 -7.92 -26.17 18.32
CA ASN A 88 -7.52 -26.36 16.94
C ASN A 88 -8.36 -25.50 15.99
N LYS A 89 -9.68 -25.41 16.24
CA LYS A 89 -10.56 -24.51 15.50
C LYS A 89 -10.08 -23.05 15.61
N LYS A 90 -9.76 -22.56 16.81
CA LYS A 90 -9.24 -21.18 17.01
C LYS A 90 -7.94 -20.93 16.25
N ILE A 91 -7.02 -21.90 16.19
CA ILE A 91 -5.78 -21.78 15.42
C ILE A 91 -6.09 -21.52 13.94
N TRP A 92 -6.95 -22.34 13.34
CA TRP A 92 -7.31 -22.23 11.92
C TRP A 92 -8.15 -20.97 11.62
N ASP A 93 -9.11 -20.62 12.49
CA ASP A 93 -9.91 -19.40 12.37
C ASP A 93 -9.01 -18.14 12.44
N THR A 94 -8.02 -18.14 13.34
CA THR A 94 -7.06 -17.03 13.50
C THR A 94 -6.18 -16.90 12.27
N ARG A 95 -5.69 -18.02 11.73
CA ARG A 95 -4.89 -18.03 10.50
C ARG A 95 -5.69 -17.43 9.34
N ASP A 96 -6.95 -17.82 9.18
CA ASP A 96 -7.79 -17.32 8.09
C ASP A 96 -8.08 -15.82 8.25
N ARG A 97 -8.30 -15.36 9.49
CA ARG A 97 -8.43 -13.93 9.79
C ARG A 97 -7.17 -13.14 9.46
N ILE A 98 -5.99 -13.63 9.80
CA ILE A 98 -4.71 -13.00 9.45
C ILE A 98 -4.55 -12.92 7.93
N ALA A 99 -4.90 -13.99 7.20
CA ALA A 99 -4.85 -14.00 5.75
C ALA A 99 -5.80 -12.95 5.13
N SER A 100 -7.02 -12.82 5.64
CA SER A 100 -7.98 -11.78 5.21
C SER A 100 -7.42 -10.37 5.45
N LEU A 101 -6.97 -10.09 6.68
CA LEU A 101 -6.41 -8.77 7.05
C LEU A 101 -5.20 -8.39 6.21
N LYS A 102 -4.36 -9.38 5.84
CA LYS A 102 -3.22 -9.14 4.98
C LYS A 102 -3.64 -8.68 3.57
N VAL A 103 -4.66 -9.32 3.00
CA VAL A 103 -5.21 -8.92 1.69
C VAL A 103 -5.85 -7.54 1.78
N GLU A 104 -6.60 -7.26 2.85
CA GLU A 104 -7.18 -5.93 3.09
C GLU A 104 -6.10 -4.85 3.20
N SER A 105 -5.00 -5.13 3.92
CA SER A 105 -3.85 -4.22 4.01
C SER A 105 -3.21 -3.96 2.66
N GLU A 106 -2.96 -5.00 1.86
CA GLU A 106 -2.39 -4.88 0.51
C GLU A 106 -3.32 -4.06 -0.42
N LEU A 107 -4.63 -4.19 -0.26
CA LEU A 107 -5.63 -3.41 -0.99
C LEU A 107 -5.61 -1.93 -0.59
N ILE A 108 -5.52 -1.63 0.71
CA ILE A 108 -5.43 -0.26 1.23
C ILE A 108 -4.17 0.46 0.67
N ASP A 109 -3.03 -0.23 0.65
CA ASP A 109 -1.78 0.31 0.11
C ASP A 109 -1.92 0.64 -1.39
N LEU A 110 -2.58 -0.23 -2.16
CA LEU A 110 -2.86 -0.01 -3.58
C LEU A 110 -3.80 1.18 -3.80
N GLU A 111 -4.86 1.30 -3.02
CA GLU A 111 -5.79 2.43 -3.09
C GLU A 111 -5.10 3.76 -2.81
N SER A 112 -4.26 3.79 -1.77
CA SER A 112 -3.43 4.95 -1.43
C SER A 112 -2.55 5.36 -2.62
N HIS A 113 -1.85 4.41 -3.22
CA HIS A 113 -0.97 4.68 -4.37
C HIS A 113 -1.74 5.19 -5.61
N ILE A 114 -2.95 4.70 -5.85
CA ILE A 114 -3.83 5.20 -6.91
C ILE A 114 -4.25 6.64 -6.64
N ASN A 115 -4.62 6.96 -5.39
CA ASN A 115 -5.04 8.31 -5.02
C ASN A 115 -3.90 9.32 -5.16
N GLU A 116 -2.67 8.95 -4.77
CA GLU A 116 -1.50 9.80 -5.03
C GLU A 116 -1.29 10.06 -6.53
N LYS A 117 -1.39 9.01 -7.36
CA LYS A 117 -1.25 9.12 -8.82
C LYS A 117 -2.32 10.05 -9.42
N LYS A 118 -3.56 9.92 -8.98
CA LYS A 118 -4.66 10.81 -9.38
C LYS A 118 -4.38 12.27 -8.97
N GLY A 119 -3.92 12.49 -7.74
CA GLY A 119 -3.52 13.81 -7.25
C GLY A 119 -2.40 14.43 -8.08
N ARG A 120 -1.33 13.67 -8.36
CA ARG A 120 -0.22 14.09 -9.24
C ARG A 120 -0.71 14.45 -10.65
N GLN A 121 -1.59 13.65 -11.24
CA GLN A 121 -2.16 13.92 -12.56
C GLN A 121 -3.02 15.19 -12.59
N ALA A 122 -3.83 15.40 -11.53
CA ALA A 122 -4.63 16.62 -11.39
C ALA A 122 -3.73 17.87 -11.29
N GLY A 123 -2.67 17.81 -10.48
CA GLY A 123 -1.69 18.88 -10.35
C GLY A 123 -1.00 19.23 -11.68
N LEU A 124 -0.57 18.22 -12.44
CA LEU A 124 0.05 18.42 -13.75
C LEU A 124 -0.89 19.10 -14.75
N ARG A 125 -2.17 18.72 -14.77
CA ARG A 125 -3.19 19.36 -15.61
C ARG A 125 -3.39 20.84 -15.26
N ILE A 126 -3.41 21.16 -13.97
CA ILE A 126 -3.55 22.53 -13.48
C ILE A 126 -2.33 23.36 -13.91
N ALA A 127 -1.11 22.85 -13.67
CA ALA A 127 0.12 23.51 -14.08
C ALA A 127 0.14 23.78 -15.59
N ARG A 128 -0.20 22.79 -16.42
CA ARG A 128 -0.26 22.92 -17.88
C ARG A 128 -1.23 24.01 -18.32
N ARG A 129 -2.41 24.08 -17.71
CA ARG A 129 -3.40 25.12 -18.01
C ARG A 129 -2.91 26.50 -17.59
N GLY A 130 -2.24 26.60 -16.43
CA GLY A 130 -1.62 27.85 -15.97
C GLY A 130 -0.58 28.39 -16.95
N PHE A 131 0.30 27.53 -17.45
CA PHE A 131 1.29 27.92 -18.48
C PHE A 131 0.65 28.39 -19.78
N GLN A 132 -0.41 27.70 -20.25
CA GLN A 132 -1.11 28.12 -21.47
C GLN A 132 -1.71 29.52 -21.32
N VAL A 133 -2.42 29.77 -20.21
CA VAL A 133 -3.04 31.07 -19.94
C VAL A 133 -1.98 32.18 -19.85
N TYR A 134 -0.83 31.91 -19.24
CA TYR A 134 0.27 32.87 -19.18
C TYR A 134 0.81 33.20 -20.58
N ALA A 135 1.07 32.18 -21.40
CA ALA A 135 1.56 32.35 -22.77
C ALA A 135 0.56 33.12 -23.67
N ASP A 136 -0.73 32.80 -23.57
CA ASP A 136 -1.79 33.49 -24.31
C ASP A 136 -1.85 34.98 -23.91
N ALA A 137 -1.78 35.27 -22.60
CA ALA A 137 -1.80 36.64 -22.10
C ALA A 137 -0.55 37.45 -22.49
N GLU A 138 0.62 36.82 -22.51
CA GLU A 138 1.88 37.43 -22.97
C GLU A 138 1.80 37.77 -24.46
N PHE A 139 1.32 36.82 -25.27
CA PHE A 139 1.10 37.03 -26.71
C PHE A 139 0.13 38.19 -26.98
N ASP A 140 -1.03 38.20 -26.31
CA ASP A 140 -2.02 39.28 -26.42
C ASP A 140 -1.45 40.64 -26.03
N SER A 141 -0.57 40.66 -25.02
CA SER A 141 0.12 41.88 -24.58
C SER A 141 1.07 42.42 -25.65
N VAL A 142 1.91 41.54 -26.22
CA VAL A 142 2.82 41.89 -27.31
C VAL A 142 2.06 42.36 -28.55
N GLU A 143 0.98 41.68 -28.90
CA GLU A 143 0.16 42.08 -30.06
C GLU A 143 -0.52 43.44 -29.83
N ARG A 144 -1.03 43.69 -28.61
CA ARG A 144 -1.57 45.00 -28.23
C ARG A 144 -0.51 46.11 -28.29
N GLU A 145 0.72 45.83 -27.88
CA GLU A 145 1.82 46.79 -28.00
C GLU A 145 2.15 47.09 -29.47
N GLN A 146 2.29 46.06 -30.31
CA GLN A 146 2.53 46.25 -31.75
C GLN A 146 1.41 47.01 -32.45
N LYS A 147 0.15 46.81 -32.06
CA LYS A 147 -0.98 47.61 -32.56
C LYS A 147 -0.84 49.09 -32.19
N ARG A 148 -0.40 49.40 -30.96
CA ARG A 148 -0.14 50.78 -30.54
C ARG A 148 1.00 51.43 -31.33
N ILE A 149 2.09 50.70 -31.57
CA ILE A 149 3.21 51.19 -32.40
C ILE A 149 2.74 51.52 -33.81
N ARG A 150 2.03 50.60 -34.48
CA ARG A 150 1.49 50.85 -35.83
C ARG A 150 0.48 52.00 -35.88
N ALA A 151 -0.31 52.19 -34.83
CA ALA A 151 -1.25 53.33 -34.76
C ALA A 151 -0.48 54.66 -34.67
N ASN A 152 0.53 54.72 -33.81
CA ASN A 152 1.38 55.91 -33.67
C ASN A 152 2.19 56.23 -34.94
N GLU A 153 2.68 55.21 -35.66
CA GLU A 153 3.36 55.40 -36.97
C GLU A 153 2.41 55.98 -38.02
N ASN A 154 1.14 55.57 -38.03
CA ASN A 154 0.14 56.14 -38.94
C ASN A 154 -0.27 57.57 -38.55
N ASP A 155 -0.22 57.91 -37.26
CA ASP A 155 -0.44 59.28 -36.79
C ASP A 155 0.76 60.19 -37.10
N GLU A 156 2.01 59.69 -37.05
CA GLU A 156 3.21 60.43 -37.49
C GLU A 156 3.18 60.78 -38.99
N VAL A 157 2.62 59.91 -39.84
CA VAL A 157 2.43 60.20 -41.28
C VAL A 157 1.40 61.31 -41.51
N ILE A 158 0.46 61.53 -40.60
CA ILE A 158 -0.52 62.63 -40.69
C ILE A 158 0.06 63.95 -40.15
N VAL A 159 1.07 63.90 -39.27
CA VAL A 159 1.67 65.10 -38.66
C VAL A 159 2.74 65.77 -39.54
N GLU A 160 3.31 65.08 -40.55
CA GLU A 160 4.25 65.73 -41.49
C GLU A 160 3.59 66.81 -42.40
N ASN A 161 2.26 67.00 -42.34
CA ASN A 161 1.55 68.06 -43.06
C ASN A 161 0.81 69.09 -42.19
N ALA A 162 1.08 69.18 -40.87
CA ALA A 162 0.45 70.20 -40.04
C ALA A 162 1.43 70.89 -39.07
N SER A 163 1.70 72.18 -39.33
CA SER A 163 2.37 73.11 -38.42
C SER A 163 1.48 73.52 -37.22
N PRO A 164 2.06 74.07 -36.13
CA PRO A 164 1.70 73.72 -34.76
C PRO A 164 0.64 74.64 -34.13
N VAL A 165 -0.15 74.10 -33.21
CA VAL A 165 -0.82 74.89 -32.17
C VAL A 165 -0.57 74.27 -30.80
N THR A 166 -0.12 75.14 -29.91
CA THR A 166 0.42 74.91 -28.58
C THR A 166 -0.64 74.52 -27.54
N THR A 167 -0.13 73.84 -26.50
CA THR A 167 -0.52 73.85 -25.06
C THR A 167 -1.36 72.69 -24.47
N HIS A 168 -0.68 71.97 -23.56
CA HIS A 168 -1.17 71.03 -22.54
C HIS A 168 -2.07 71.70 -21.46
N PRO A 169 -2.85 70.92 -20.67
CA PRO A 169 -2.31 70.34 -19.44
C PRO A 169 -2.63 68.85 -19.21
N TYR A 170 -1.70 68.25 -18.48
CA TYR A 170 -1.65 66.89 -17.93
C TYR A 170 -2.95 66.46 -17.20
N PHE A 171 -3.42 65.24 -17.49
CA PHE A 171 -4.21 64.46 -16.55
C PHE A 171 -3.35 63.34 -15.96
N HIS A 172 -3.14 63.40 -14.64
CA HIS A 172 -2.43 62.40 -13.87
C HIS A 172 -3.40 61.24 -13.59
N VAL A 173 -3.24 60.10 -14.28
CA VAL A 173 -4.03 58.89 -14.00
C VAL A 173 -3.35 58.13 -12.88
N HIS A 174 -3.93 58.22 -11.69
CA HIS A 174 -3.51 57.45 -10.52
C HIS A 174 -3.91 55.97 -10.72
N ILE A 175 -2.96 55.10 -11.05
CA ILE A 175 -3.18 53.65 -11.07
C ILE A 175 -3.04 53.16 -9.62
N PRO A 176 -4.07 52.58 -8.98
CA PRO A 176 -3.90 51.98 -7.66
C PRO A 176 -3.08 50.68 -7.79
N PRO A 177 -2.19 50.36 -6.82
CA PRO A 177 -1.43 49.13 -6.87
C PRO A 177 -2.36 47.91 -6.72
N PRO A 178 -1.97 46.75 -7.29
CA PRO A 178 -2.77 45.53 -7.20
C PRO A 178 -2.98 45.14 -5.74
N ARG A 179 -4.24 44.85 -5.39
CA ARG A 179 -4.57 44.24 -4.10
C ARG A 179 -3.80 42.93 -3.97
N VAL A 180 -2.91 42.87 -2.99
CA VAL A 180 -2.33 41.62 -2.50
C VAL A 180 -3.48 40.80 -1.95
N VAL A 181 -3.91 39.79 -2.70
CA VAL A 181 -4.76 38.72 -2.14
C VAL A 181 -3.81 37.81 -1.38
N THR A 182 -3.73 38.02 -0.07
CA THR A 182 -3.09 37.07 0.84
C THR A 182 -3.85 35.75 0.74
N LEU A 183 -3.18 34.72 0.21
CA LEU A 183 -3.58 33.33 0.35
C LEU A 183 -3.58 33.00 1.85
N SER A 184 -4.76 32.96 2.47
CA SER A 184 -4.93 32.37 3.78
C SER A 184 -4.65 30.87 3.66
N SER A 185 -3.51 30.47 4.23
CA SER A 185 -3.13 29.09 4.45
C SER A 185 -4.18 28.40 5.35
N PRO A 186 -4.74 27.24 5.01
CA PRO A 186 -5.57 26.50 5.93
C PRO A 186 -4.66 25.57 6.71
N ASN A 187 -4.22 26.00 7.90
CA ASN A 187 -3.83 25.10 8.98
C ASN A 187 -3.74 25.91 10.27
N ASN A 188 -4.73 25.76 11.14
CA ASN A 188 -4.49 25.68 12.58
C ASN A 188 -5.65 24.97 13.26
N ILE A 189 -5.33 23.75 13.68
CA ILE A 189 -6.01 22.97 14.69
C ILE A 189 -5.73 23.64 16.04
N THR A 190 -6.76 23.92 16.84
CA THR A 190 -6.63 23.91 18.31
C THR A 190 -7.92 23.39 18.96
N PRO A 191 -7.80 22.59 20.04
CA PRO A 191 -8.92 21.91 20.69
C PRO A 191 -9.61 22.81 21.71
N THR A 192 -10.94 22.80 21.71
CA THR A 192 -11.74 23.43 22.76
C THR A 192 -12.04 22.40 23.84
N CYS A 193 -11.29 22.47 24.94
CA CYS A 193 -11.70 21.89 26.21
C CYS A 193 -12.42 22.97 27.01
N VAL A 194 -13.71 22.80 27.29
CA VAL A 194 -14.42 23.58 28.30
C VAL A 194 -15.22 22.62 29.16
N HIS A 195 -14.74 22.46 30.39
CA HIS A 195 -15.49 22.02 31.55
C HIS A 195 -16.67 22.95 31.78
N THR A 196 -17.84 22.38 32.04
CA THR A 196 -18.84 23.00 32.91
C THR A 196 -19.35 21.96 33.89
N SER A 197 -19.44 22.44 35.12
CA SER A 197 -19.74 21.82 36.40
C SER A 197 -21.04 21.04 36.48
#